data_AF-A0A9J6DW36-F1
#
_entry.id   AF-A0A9J6DW36-F1
#
_cell.length_a   1.000
_cell.length_b   1.000
_cell.length_c   1.000
_cell.angle_alpha   90.00
_cell.angle_beta   90.00
_cell.angle_gamma   90.00
#
_symmetry.space_group_name_H-M   'P 1'
#
loop_
_entity.id
_entity.type
_entity.pdbx_description
1 polymer ?
#
loop_
_entity_poly.entity_id
_entity_poly.type
_entity_poly.pdbx_seq_one_letter_code
_entity_poly.pdbx_strand_id
1 'polypeptide(L)'
;MDLCMQMSSIQALVHVSTAYCNCDKPDAHEVIYPPDEELQKFMNDCQKSAPEDLTGTTKGLFGHPNTYTLSKSMAEFLLIEERGHLPVVIVRPSTITASLREPLPLGLGLFPSLLATRKLRADIVPVDIVANTLICAAWHTATTR
;
A
#
# COMPACT_ATOMS: atom_id res chain seq x y z
N MET A 1 -4.34 4.55 14.33
CA MET A 1 -4.24 5.96 13.86
C MET A 1 -3.87 6.97 14.96
N ASP A 2 -3.78 6.53 16.21
CA ASP A 2 -3.74 7.36 17.42
C ASP A 2 -2.61 8.40 17.45
N LEU A 3 -1.42 8.03 17.00
CA LEU A 3 -0.28 8.95 16.95
C LEU A 3 -0.58 10.16 16.05
N CYS A 4 -1.18 9.94 14.87
CA CYS A 4 -1.49 11.01 13.93
C CYS A 4 -2.60 11.93 14.48
N MET A 5 -3.56 11.38 15.23
CA MET A 5 -4.62 12.16 15.87
C MET A 5 -4.09 13.07 16.99
N GLN A 6 -2.97 12.71 17.61
CA GLN A 6 -2.31 13.53 18.63
C GLN A 6 -1.44 14.66 18.04
N MET A 7 -1.22 14.67 16.71
CA MET A 7 -0.43 15.71 16.05
C MET A 7 -1.28 16.95 15.75
N SER A 8 -1.05 18.02 16.52
CA SER A 8 -1.85 19.27 16.46
C SER A 8 -1.71 20.08 15.16
N SER A 9 -0.73 19.78 14.31
CA SER A 9 -0.46 20.56 13.09
C SER A 9 -0.30 19.70 11.84
N ILE A 10 -0.84 18.47 11.84
CA ILE A 10 -0.77 17.59 10.68
C ILE A 10 -1.53 18.18 9.49
N GLN A 11 -0.80 18.48 8.41
CA GLN A 11 -1.37 19.09 7.20
C GLN A 11 -1.82 18.04 6.17
N ALA A 12 -1.13 16.91 6.12
CA ALA A 12 -1.44 15.77 5.26
C ALA A 12 -0.87 14.50 5.88
N LEU A 13 -1.60 13.39 5.76
CA LEU A 13 -1.14 12.04 6.02
C LEU A 13 -1.11 11.28 4.70
N VAL A 14 0.09 10.98 4.21
CA VAL A 14 0.28 10.21 2.98
C VAL A 14 0.54 8.75 3.35
N HIS A 15 -0.38 7.87 2.97
CA HIS A 15 -0.17 6.44 3.09
C HIS A 15 0.37 5.87 1.77
N VAL A 16 1.56 5.26 1.83
CA VAL A 16 2.14 4.56 0.68
C VAL A 16 1.65 3.12 0.68
N SER A 17 0.81 2.79 -0.29
CA SER A 17 0.31 1.43 -0.52
C SER A 17 1.02 0.80 -1.73
N THR A 18 0.31 0.09 -2.59
CA THR A 18 0.81 -0.51 -3.83
C THR A 18 -0.32 -0.71 -4.82
N ALA A 19 -0.04 -0.61 -6.11
CA ALA A 19 -1.00 -0.91 -7.19
C ALA A 19 -1.52 -2.36 -7.14
N TYR A 20 -0.81 -3.25 -6.43
CA TYR A 20 -1.16 -4.66 -6.29
C TYR A 20 -1.95 -4.98 -5.01
N CYS A 21 -2.42 -3.98 -4.26
CA CYS A 21 -3.13 -4.22 -3.00
C CYS A 21 -4.44 -4.98 -3.23
N ASN A 22 -5.14 -4.74 -4.34
CA ASN A 22 -6.44 -5.34 -4.68
C ASN A 22 -6.33 -6.39 -5.79
N CYS A 23 -5.25 -7.18 -5.78
CA CYS A 23 -4.96 -8.22 -6.77
C CYS A 23 -5.94 -9.41 -6.76
N ASP A 24 -6.77 -9.52 -5.73
CA ASP A 24 -7.88 -10.45 -5.62
C ASP A 24 -9.08 -10.04 -6.50
N LYS A 25 -9.09 -8.81 -7.02
CA LYS A 25 -10.11 -8.31 -7.95
C LYS A 25 -9.67 -8.51 -9.41
N PRO A 26 -10.58 -8.86 -10.33
CA PRO A 26 -10.27 -8.97 -11.75
C PRO A 26 -9.92 -7.60 -12.36
N ASP A 27 -10.64 -6.56 -11.96
CA ASP A 27 -10.43 -5.17 -12.38
C ASP A 27 -10.33 -4.27 -11.13
N ALA A 28 -9.12 -3.81 -10.84
CA ALA A 28 -8.85 -2.93 -9.71
C ALA A 28 -9.07 -1.46 -10.10
N HIS A 29 -9.94 -0.78 -9.36
CA HIS A 29 -10.24 0.65 -9.50
C HIS A 29 -9.65 1.46 -8.35
N GLU A 30 -9.54 2.78 -8.53
CA GLU A 30 -9.09 3.74 -7.50
C GLU A 30 -10.17 3.99 -6.45
N VAL A 31 -10.56 2.92 -5.75
CA VAL A 31 -11.56 2.92 -4.67
C VAL A 31 -11.00 2.16 -3.46
N ILE A 32 -11.70 2.28 -2.34
CA ILE A 32 -11.42 1.48 -1.15
C ILE A 32 -12.39 0.31 -1.18
N TYR A 33 -11.85 -0.90 -1.25
CA TYR A 33 -12.67 -2.09 -1.26
C TYR A 33 -12.97 -2.50 0.19
N PRO A 34 -14.24 -2.62 0.58
CA PRO A 34 -14.57 -3.14 1.89
C PRO A 34 -14.18 -4.62 2.00
N PRO A 35 -13.61 -5.05 3.13
CA PRO A 35 -13.32 -6.45 3.39
C PRO A 35 -14.63 -7.24 3.51
N ASP A 36 -14.61 -8.50 3.05
CA ASP A 36 -15.69 -9.45 3.28
C ASP A 36 -15.76 -9.90 4.75
N GLU A 37 -16.79 -10.67 5.11
CA GLU A 37 -17.03 -11.08 6.50
C GLU A 37 -15.86 -11.89 7.09
N GLU A 38 -15.22 -12.74 6.29
CA GLU A 38 -14.11 -13.57 6.76
C GLU A 38 -12.87 -12.71 7.02
N LEU A 39 -12.54 -11.79 6.10
CA LEU A 39 -11.42 -10.86 6.26
C LEU A 39 -11.67 -9.89 7.42
N GLN A 40 -12.89 -9.39 7.59
CA GLN A 40 -13.24 -8.55 8.75
C GLN A 40 -13.04 -9.27 10.07
N LYS A 41 -13.49 -10.54 10.17
CA LYS A 41 -13.28 -11.35 11.36
C LYS A 41 -11.78 -11.51 11.65
N PHE A 42 -10.99 -11.84 10.63
CA PHE A 42 -9.54 -11.97 10.76
C PHE A 42 -8.87 -10.67 11.22
N MET A 43 -9.28 -9.52 10.67
CA MET A 43 -8.79 -8.20 11.08
C MET A 43 -9.08 -7.93 12.56
N ASN A 44 -10.31 -8.22 13.01
CA ASN A 44 -10.71 -8.07 14.42
C ASN A 44 -9.93 -8.99 15.35
N ASP A 45 -9.66 -10.22 14.93
CA ASP A 45 -8.90 -11.19 15.72
C ASP A 45 -7.43 -10.73 15.88
N CYS A 46 -6.83 -10.18 14.81
CA CYS A 46 -5.50 -9.57 14.84
C CYS A 46 -5.40 -8.36 15.77
N GLN A 47 -6.49 -7.59 15.96
CA GLN A 47 -6.50 -6.46 16.89
C GLN A 47 -6.59 -6.90 18.35
N LYS A 48 -7.26 -8.03 18.65
CA LYS A 48 -7.51 -8.50 20.02
C LYS A 48 -6.34 -9.28 20.62
N SER A 49 -5.55 -9.96 19.79
CA SER A 49 -4.42 -10.78 20.22
C SER A 49 -3.32 -10.79 19.18
N ALA A 50 -2.06 -10.87 19.60
CA ALA A 50 -0.98 -11.24 18.70
C ALA A 50 -1.32 -12.64 18.15
N PRO A 51 -1.43 -12.81 16.83
CA PRO A 51 -1.88 -14.08 16.28
C PRO A 51 -0.81 -15.14 16.56
N GLU A 52 -1.13 -16.09 17.43
CA GLU A 52 -0.19 -17.12 17.92
C GLU A 52 0.33 -18.03 16.80
N ASP A 53 -0.31 -18.06 15.63
CA ASP A 53 0.23 -18.77 14.47
C ASP A 53 -0.35 -18.28 13.12
N LEU A 54 0.22 -17.21 12.55
CA LEU A 54 -0.08 -16.80 11.16
C LEU A 54 0.65 -17.67 10.11
N THR A 55 1.60 -18.50 10.54
CA THR A 55 2.56 -19.12 9.64
C THR A 55 2.03 -20.39 8.95
N GLY A 56 0.99 -21.03 9.52
CA GLY A 56 0.52 -22.35 9.10
C GLY A 56 -0.62 -22.39 8.08
N THR A 57 -1.25 -21.28 7.71
CA THR A 57 -2.42 -21.30 6.83
C THR A 57 -2.23 -20.45 5.57
N THR A 58 -1.75 -21.10 4.51
CA THR A 58 -1.95 -20.70 3.11
C THR A 58 -3.43 -20.54 2.72
N LYS A 59 -4.38 -20.89 3.61
CA LYS A 59 -5.82 -20.58 3.50
C LYS A 59 -6.19 -19.14 3.87
N GLY A 60 -5.34 -18.39 4.58
CA GLY A 60 -5.67 -17.06 5.14
C GLY A 60 -5.21 -15.87 4.29
N LEU A 61 -4.91 -16.06 3.00
CA LEU A 61 -4.49 -14.95 2.15
C LEU A 61 -5.64 -14.27 1.41
N PHE A 62 -6.89 -14.74 1.56
CA PHE A 62 -8.09 -14.08 1.01
C PHE A 62 -7.97 -13.69 -0.48
N GLY A 63 -7.39 -14.58 -1.29
CA GLY A 63 -7.17 -14.34 -2.73
C GLY A 63 -5.91 -13.52 -3.08
N HIS A 64 -5.16 -13.04 -2.08
CA HIS A 64 -3.89 -12.34 -2.30
C HIS A 64 -2.72 -13.32 -2.53
N PRO A 65 -1.73 -12.94 -3.36
CA PRO A 65 -0.56 -13.78 -3.65
C PRO A 65 0.44 -13.85 -2.49
N ASN A 66 0.41 -12.89 -1.56
CA ASN A 66 1.28 -12.86 -0.40
C ASN A 66 0.71 -11.99 0.73
N THR A 67 1.33 -12.07 1.90
CA THR A 67 0.96 -11.30 3.10
C THR A 67 1.19 -9.80 2.92
N TYR A 68 2.11 -9.37 2.05
CA TYR A 68 2.36 -7.95 1.78
C TYR A 68 1.17 -7.29 1.10
N THR A 69 0.64 -7.89 0.02
CA THR A 69 -0.55 -7.38 -0.69
C THR A 69 -1.79 -7.38 0.19
N LEU A 70 -1.98 -8.44 0.98
CA LEU A 70 -3.08 -8.53 1.95
C LEU A 70 -2.97 -7.42 3.01
N SER A 71 -1.78 -7.24 3.59
CA SER A 71 -1.55 -6.24 4.64
C SER A 71 -1.77 -4.81 4.11
N LYS A 72 -1.42 -4.55 2.85
CA LYS A 72 -1.68 -3.25 2.20
C LYS A 72 -3.18 -3.01 2.00
N SER A 73 -3.92 -4.00 1.52
CA SER A 73 -5.39 -3.91 1.37
C SER A 73 -6.08 -3.64 2.70
N MET A 74 -5.75 -4.42 3.74
CA MET A 74 -6.28 -4.23 5.10
C MET A 74 -5.95 -2.85 5.66
N ALA A 75 -4.73 -2.36 5.45
CA ALA A 75 -4.30 -1.06 5.92
C ALA A 75 -5.06 0.09 5.24
N GLU A 76 -5.34 0.00 3.93
CA GLU A 76 -6.14 1.02 3.23
C GLU A 76 -7.55 1.15 3.79
N PHE A 77 -8.20 0.01 4.06
CA PHE A 77 -9.53 0.02 4.66
C PHE A 77 -9.51 0.62 6.07
N LEU A 78 -8.64 0.11 6.96
CA LEU A 78 -8.52 0.62 8.34
C LEU A 78 -8.18 2.11 8.38
N LEU A 79 -7.30 2.55 7.48
CA LEU A 79 -6.90 3.95 7.40
C LEU A 79 -8.11 4.85 7.13
N ILE A 80 -9.02 4.45 6.25
CA ILE A 80 -10.18 5.25 5.86
C ILE A 80 -11.29 5.19 6.91
N GLU A 81 -11.46 4.04 7.56
CA GLU A 81 -12.39 3.87 8.69
C GLU A 81 -11.94 4.70 9.91
N GLU A 82 -10.64 4.69 10.23
CA GLU A 82 -10.09 5.31 11.44
C GLU A 82 -9.60 6.76 11.25
N ARG A 83 -9.64 7.32 10.03
CA ARG A 83 -9.05 8.66 9.77
C ARG A 83 -9.69 9.80 10.52
N GLY A 84 -10.96 9.69 10.91
CA GLY A 84 -11.73 10.81 11.45
C GLY A 84 -11.64 12.04 10.53
N HIS A 85 -11.10 13.14 11.05
CA HIS A 85 -10.92 14.41 10.32
C HIS A 85 -9.54 14.57 9.65
N LEU A 86 -8.68 13.55 9.70
CA LEU A 86 -7.33 13.65 9.18
C LEU A 86 -7.33 13.81 7.64
N PRO A 87 -6.49 14.70 7.10
CA PRO A 87 -6.29 14.86 5.66
C PRO A 87 -5.49 13.68 5.11
N VAL A 88 -6.17 12.62 4.70
CA VAL A 88 -5.51 11.39 4.24
C VAL A 88 -5.52 11.30 2.72
N VAL A 89 -4.37 10.90 2.16
CA VAL A 89 -4.26 10.45 0.77
C VAL A 89 -3.51 9.12 0.70
N ILE A 90 -3.98 8.24 -0.17
CA ILE A 90 -3.34 6.94 -0.44
C ILE A 90 -2.68 7.03 -1.81
N VAL A 91 -1.41 6.62 -1.89
CA VAL A 91 -0.66 6.54 -3.15
C VAL A 91 -0.28 5.09 -3.40
N ARG A 92 -0.62 4.57 -4.58
CA ARG A 92 -0.46 3.15 -4.97
C ARG A 92 0.58 2.99 -6.09
N PRO A 93 1.88 3.01 -5.79
CA PRO A 93 2.91 2.79 -6.79
C PRO A 93 2.93 1.33 -7.29
N SER A 94 3.38 1.11 -8.53
CA SER A 94 3.77 -0.22 -9.05
C SER A 94 5.14 -0.63 -8.48
N THR A 95 5.82 -1.63 -9.07
CA THR A 95 7.11 -2.10 -8.56
C THR A 95 8.16 -0.99 -8.65
N ILE A 96 8.59 -0.51 -7.49
CA ILE A 96 9.58 0.58 -7.41
C ILE A 96 10.97 0.05 -7.80
N THR A 97 11.64 0.78 -8.68
CA THR A 97 13.00 0.49 -9.14
C THR A 97 13.96 1.63 -8.79
N ALA A 98 15.22 1.47 -9.17
CA ALA A 98 16.25 2.48 -8.98
C ALA A 98 15.86 3.84 -9.60
N SER A 99 16.48 4.90 -9.10
CA SER A 99 16.25 6.28 -9.51
C SER A 99 16.54 6.49 -10.99
N LEU A 100 15.63 7.18 -11.67
CA LEU A 100 15.83 7.56 -13.07
C LEU A 100 16.78 8.75 -13.20
N ARG A 101 16.69 9.73 -12.29
CA ARG A 101 17.46 10.98 -12.35
C ARG A 101 18.08 11.37 -11.01
N GLU A 102 17.32 11.32 -9.92
CA GLU A 102 17.73 11.87 -8.61
C GLU A 102 17.66 10.81 -7.50
N PRO A 103 18.52 10.84 -6.46
CA PRO A 103 19.64 11.77 -6.23
C PRO A 103 20.85 11.50 -7.14
N LEU A 104 20.98 10.29 -7.66
CA LEU A 104 21.90 9.89 -8.73
C LEU A 104 21.19 8.82 -9.56
N PRO A 105 21.30 8.80 -10.89
CA PRO A 105 20.76 7.71 -11.70
C PRO A 105 21.53 6.43 -11.37
N LEU A 106 20.90 5.53 -10.63
CA LEU A 106 21.42 4.19 -10.42
C LEU A 106 20.75 3.34 -11.50
N GLY A 107 21.54 2.78 -12.43
CA GLY A 107 21.00 1.83 -13.40
C GLY A 107 20.29 0.68 -12.67
N LEU A 108 19.50 -0.14 -13.38
CA LEU A 108 18.85 -1.37 -12.88
C LEU A 108 19.82 -2.42 -12.25
N GLY A 109 21.08 -2.07 -12.03
CA GLY A 109 22.24 -2.92 -11.73
C GLY A 109 22.25 -3.65 -10.40
N LEU A 110 21.11 -3.80 -9.72
CA LEU A 110 21.01 -4.66 -8.55
C LEU A 110 19.65 -5.39 -8.44
N PHE A 111 18.98 -5.68 -9.56
CA PHE A 111 17.99 -6.75 -9.56
C PHE A 111 18.72 -8.08 -9.81
N PRO A 112 18.84 -8.98 -8.81
CA PRO A 112 19.17 -10.36 -9.08
C PRO A 112 18.17 -10.85 -10.13
N SER A 113 18.68 -11.55 -11.15
CA SER A 113 17.90 -12.07 -12.28
C SER A 113 16.49 -12.49 -11.86
N LEU A 114 15.48 -11.77 -12.34
CA LEU A 114 14.08 -12.17 -12.20
C LEU A 114 13.84 -13.38 -13.11
N LEU A 115 13.52 -14.52 -12.51
CA LEU A 115 12.98 -15.68 -13.22
C LEU A 115 11.57 -15.34 -13.68
N ALA A 116 11.47 -14.66 -14.82
CA ALA A 116 10.20 -14.25 -15.42
C ALA A 116 10.00 -14.94 -16.77
N THR A 117 8.80 -15.49 -16.97
CA THR A 117 8.38 -15.99 -18.28
C THR A 117 8.25 -14.81 -19.24
N ARG A 118 8.77 -14.92 -20.47
CA ARG A 118 8.75 -13.85 -21.50
C ARG A 118 7.37 -13.23 -21.83
N LYS A 119 6.28 -13.82 -21.35
CA LYS A 119 4.90 -13.35 -21.53
C LYS A 119 4.42 -12.40 -20.43
N LEU A 120 5.16 -12.25 -19.32
CA LEU A 120 4.78 -11.37 -18.21
C LEU A 120 5.21 -9.93 -18.51
N ARG A 121 4.30 -8.98 -18.29
CA ARG A 121 4.61 -7.55 -18.32
C ARG A 121 4.94 -7.10 -16.90
N ALA A 122 6.16 -6.60 -16.71
CA ALA A 122 6.56 -5.98 -15.45
C ALA A 122 6.20 -4.49 -15.50
N ASP A 123 5.33 -4.05 -14.60
CA ASP A 123 5.04 -2.63 -14.40
C ASP A 123 6.00 -2.11 -13.33
N ILE A 124 6.88 -1.20 -13.74
CA ILE A 124 7.94 -0.64 -12.91
C ILE A 124 7.89 0.87 -12.93
N VAL A 125 8.14 1.48 -11.77
CA VAL A 125 8.22 2.92 -11.59
C VAL A 125 9.53 3.30 -10.90
N PRO A 126 10.28 4.30 -11.39
CA PRO A 126 11.47 4.80 -10.71
C PRO A 126 11.16 5.43 -9.34
N VAL A 127 12.02 5.20 -8.35
CA VAL A 127 11.82 5.71 -6.97
C VAL A 127 11.71 7.24 -6.88
N ASP A 128 12.42 7.98 -7.73
CA ASP A 128 12.39 9.44 -7.77
C ASP A 128 11.05 9.98 -8.26
N ILE A 129 10.41 9.30 -9.22
CA ILE A 129 9.05 9.63 -9.67
C ILE A 129 8.05 9.38 -8.54
N VAL A 130 8.18 8.26 -7.82
CA VAL A 130 7.29 7.97 -6.67
C VAL A 130 7.49 9.01 -5.58
N ALA A 131 8.73 9.33 -5.20
CA ALA A 131 9.02 10.33 -4.18
C ALA A 131 8.40 11.71 -4.53
N ASN A 132 8.57 12.16 -5.78
CA ASN A 132 7.96 13.40 -6.24
C ASN A 132 6.43 13.34 -6.21
N THR A 133 5.84 12.20 -6.59
CA THR A 133 4.39 11.99 -6.52
C THR A 133 3.87 12.06 -5.08
N LEU A 134 4.59 11.48 -4.12
CA LEU A 134 4.21 11.53 -2.70
C LEU A 134 4.23 12.98 -2.17
N ILE A 135 5.23 13.77 -2.54
CA ILE A 135 5.33 15.19 -2.13
C ILE A 135 4.19 15.99 -2.77
N CYS A 136 3.94 15.81 -4.06
CA CYS A 136 2.84 16.47 -4.76
C CYS A 136 1.48 16.08 -4.19
N ALA A 137 1.26 14.80 -3.87
CA ALA A 137 0.03 14.31 -3.25
C ALA A 137 -0.16 14.90 -1.85
N ALA A 138 0.91 14.97 -1.04
CA ALA A 138 0.87 15.62 0.27
C ALA A 138 0.46 17.09 0.16
N TRP A 139 1.13 17.84 -0.73
CA TRP A 139 0.85 19.24 -0.96
C TRP A 139 -0.60 19.46 -1.42
N HIS A 140 -1.03 18.70 -2.44
CA HIS A 140 -2.39 18.80 -2.97
C HIS A 140 -3.46 18.52 -1.90
N THR A 141 -3.24 17.51 -1.06
CA THR A 141 -4.14 17.13 0.04
C THR A 141 -4.19 18.21 1.12
N ALA A 142 -3.06 18.87 1.39
CA ALA A 142 -2.98 19.96 2.36
C ALA A 142 -3.63 21.26 1.87
N THR A 143 -3.52 21.58 0.58
CA THR A 143 -3.96 22.88 0.03
C THR A 143 -5.35 22.89 -0.58
N THR A 144 -5.86 21.74 -1.05
CA THR A 144 -7.14 21.65 -1.79
C THR A 144 -8.30 21.28 -0.86
N ARG A 145 -8.24 21.73 0.39
CA ARG A 145 -9.26 21.50 1.41
C ARG A 145 -10.43 22.46 1.30
#